data_AF-A0A0Q5B8N4-F1
#
_entry.id   AF-A0A0Q5B8N4-F1
#
_cell.length_a   1.000
_cell.length_b   1.000
_cell.length_c   1.000
_cell.angle_alpha   90.00
_cell.angle_beta   90.00
_cell.angle_gamma   90.00
#
_symmetry.space_group_name_H-M   'P 1'
#
loop_
_entity.id
_entity.type
_entity.pdbx_description
1 polymer ?
#
loop_
_entity_poly.entity_id
_entity_poly.type
_entity_poly.pdbx_seq_one_letter_code
_entity_poly.pdbx_strand_id
1 'polypeptide(L)'
;MAPVQVIQRPAGIARVVDVHDFLDDSVPAGARRDTLAWKAALAAAVVVDDGVDPAEHHAVVTAPGGSFTVDETLAWDTRVSIDGQCEIRNAGDGVLLETVSPVVQTSAAGFTRQHLTVLSNIHLSGDGGNRGISIAADPHLRSPGPKPAYLSFANVVVRSFDTAIELGSHAYLLEFRSCSIQGNRIGVLAPEDAVDSGERIAFQGCDLTSNTESAIDIRRDQEFFVDQCSFDTFSTNQGRAVTIARGQAHFSHCHFEMQIPDQNGWFQLSGWGALLTLTDCRFLVRKRTEIDIRAERGVIEFSGAGGQRAVVRGGQFQGGTSLLPFLARGEGTLTISETSALPSTSLRFHAAEGIRGLLDGDAERSALADDWVGARGASVSPDDSPVEGLRAFSIEDGGGRGAVHLFVPLQAGARVLVSLDGLYDGAGSAEIALGFATERRAEGLGGEWYSSTTVTATGGFTGVVLDDAYSLPAPDWASRAVVRVRTERMSVGDRLFLRGLRISRL
;
A
#
# COMPACT_ATOMS: atom_id res chain seq x y z
N MET A 1 9.19 20.07 -13.92
CA MET A 1 8.14 20.88 -13.29
C MET A 1 7.27 21.46 -14.39
N ALA A 2 6.06 20.94 -14.57
CA ALA A 2 5.06 21.69 -15.31
C ALA A 2 4.83 23.01 -14.56
N PRO A 3 4.64 24.15 -15.25
CA PRO A 3 4.32 25.41 -14.58
C PRO A 3 3.09 25.20 -13.70
N VAL A 4 3.12 25.71 -12.46
CA VAL A 4 1.91 25.80 -11.62
C VAL A 4 0.89 26.55 -12.45
N GLN A 5 -0.11 25.82 -12.94
CA GLN A 5 -1.14 26.39 -13.78
C GLN A 5 -1.92 27.31 -12.86
N VAL A 6 -1.72 28.62 -13.02
CA VAL A 6 -2.59 29.61 -12.37
C VAL A 6 -3.99 29.28 -12.85
N ILE A 7 -4.84 28.80 -11.95
CA ILE A 7 -6.22 28.45 -12.25
C ILE A 7 -6.88 29.74 -12.74
N GLN A 8 -7.04 29.86 -14.07
CA GLN A 8 -7.73 30.98 -14.66
C GLN A 8 -9.19 30.89 -14.26
N ARG A 9 -9.59 31.80 -13.36
CA ARG A 9 -10.98 32.01 -12.93
C ARG A 9 -11.85 32.29 -14.17
N PRO A 10 -12.85 31.45 -14.50
CA PRO A 10 -13.73 31.72 -15.64
C PRO A 10 -14.47 33.05 -15.50
N ALA A 11 -14.83 33.66 -16.62
CA ALA A 11 -15.73 34.81 -16.63
C ALA A 11 -17.08 34.41 -16.00
N GLY A 12 -17.54 35.16 -14.99
CA GLY A 12 -18.76 34.85 -14.23
C GLY A 12 -18.56 34.64 -12.72
N ILE A 13 -17.32 34.67 -12.22
CA ILE A 13 -17.01 34.77 -10.79
C ILE A 13 -17.18 36.24 -10.38
N ALA A 14 -18.41 36.68 -10.15
CA ALA A 14 -18.67 38.08 -9.81
C ALA A 14 -18.44 38.37 -8.31
N ARG A 15 -18.59 37.35 -7.45
CA ARG A 15 -18.63 37.55 -6.00
C ARG A 15 -17.43 36.96 -5.27
N VAL A 16 -16.69 37.85 -4.61
CA VAL A 16 -15.66 37.53 -3.62
C VAL A 16 -16.15 38.05 -2.26
N VAL A 17 -16.12 37.20 -1.24
CA VAL A 17 -16.57 37.52 0.11
C VAL A 17 -15.39 37.30 1.06
N ASP A 18 -14.93 38.35 1.74
CA ASP A 18 -13.85 38.22 2.72
C ASP A 18 -14.42 37.93 4.12
N VAL A 19 -13.92 36.91 4.80
CA VAL A 19 -14.30 36.57 6.18
C VAL A 19 -14.03 37.73 7.15
N HIS A 20 -13.01 38.54 6.90
CA HIS A 20 -12.66 39.67 7.76
C HIS A 20 -13.74 40.76 7.78
N ASP A 21 -14.53 40.89 6.72
CA ASP A 21 -15.65 41.84 6.64
C ASP A 21 -16.79 41.48 7.61
N PHE A 22 -16.78 40.26 8.15
CA PHE A 22 -17.79 39.74 9.08
C PHE A 22 -17.28 39.55 10.51
N LEU A 23 -16.05 40.01 10.81
CA LEU A 23 -15.56 40.03 12.18
C LEU A 23 -16.26 41.14 12.98
N ASP A 24 -17.08 40.74 13.95
CA ASP A 24 -17.77 41.67 14.84
C ASP A 24 -16.90 41.97 16.07
N ASP A 25 -16.33 43.17 16.12
CA ASP A 25 -15.51 43.67 17.23
C ASP A 25 -16.28 43.78 18.56
N SER A 26 -17.62 43.74 18.53
CA SER A 26 -18.43 43.70 19.75
C SER A 26 -18.47 42.30 20.40
N VAL A 27 -18.11 41.26 19.65
CA VAL A 27 -17.96 39.89 20.17
C VAL A 27 -16.49 39.70 20.60
N PRO A 28 -16.22 39.20 21.82
CA PRO A 28 -14.85 38.92 22.25
C PRO A 28 -14.13 37.97 21.29
N ALA A 29 -12.83 38.23 21.07
CA ALA A 29 -11.99 37.36 20.25
C ALA A 29 -12.00 35.91 20.80
N GLY A 30 -12.20 34.94 19.90
CA GLY A 30 -12.29 33.52 20.24
C GLY A 30 -13.23 32.77 19.31
N ALA A 31 -13.46 31.49 19.63
CA ALA A 31 -14.12 30.54 18.74
C ALA A 31 -15.48 31.04 18.22
N ARG A 32 -16.34 31.50 19.14
CA ARG A 32 -17.66 32.03 18.80
C ARG A 32 -17.62 33.17 17.76
N ARG A 33 -16.71 34.13 17.89
CA ARG A 33 -16.61 35.28 16.96
C ARG A 33 -16.23 34.79 15.57
N ASP A 34 -15.18 33.99 15.52
CA ASP A 34 -14.63 33.48 14.27
C ASP A 34 -15.64 32.52 13.58
N THR A 35 -16.34 31.67 14.34
CA THR A 35 -17.45 30.84 13.85
C THR A 35 -18.55 31.69 13.19
N LEU A 36 -18.99 32.75 13.87
CA LEU A 36 -20.02 33.66 13.34
C LEU A 36 -19.55 34.35 12.05
N ALA A 37 -18.30 34.83 12.01
CA ALA A 37 -17.73 35.47 10.84
C ALA A 37 -17.68 34.51 9.63
N TRP A 38 -17.17 33.29 9.82
CA TRP A 38 -17.13 32.27 8.77
C TRP A 38 -18.52 31.89 8.27
N LYS A 39 -19.47 31.64 9.18
CA LYS A 39 -20.85 31.32 8.80
C LYS A 39 -21.50 32.46 8.02
N ALA A 40 -21.28 33.71 8.42
CA ALA A 40 -21.83 34.87 7.73
C ALA A 40 -21.20 35.05 6.33
N ALA A 41 -19.89 34.87 6.19
CA ALA A 41 -19.20 34.94 4.90
C ALA A 41 -19.68 33.84 3.93
N LEU A 42 -19.78 32.59 4.40
CA LEU A 42 -20.32 31.48 3.62
C LEU A 42 -21.78 31.73 3.21
N ALA A 43 -22.61 32.23 4.12
CA ALA A 43 -24.00 32.60 3.84
C ALA A 43 -24.11 33.74 2.81
N ALA A 44 -23.24 34.75 2.89
CA ALA A 44 -23.21 35.84 1.91
C ALA A 44 -22.74 35.36 0.52
N ALA A 45 -21.84 34.37 0.47
CA ALA A 45 -21.33 33.81 -0.78
C ALA A 45 -22.38 32.99 -1.55
N VAL A 46 -23.35 32.37 -0.87
CA VAL A 46 -24.41 31.57 -1.53
C VAL A 46 -25.57 32.39 -2.09
N VAL A 47 -25.69 33.67 -1.72
CA VAL A 47 -26.76 34.55 -2.23
C VAL A 47 -26.54 34.75 -3.73
N VAL A 48 -27.52 34.40 -4.55
CA VAL A 48 -27.43 34.49 -6.02
C VAL A 48 -27.63 35.94 -6.45
N ASP A 49 -26.79 36.43 -7.37
CA ASP A 49 -26.96 37.77 -7.96
C ASP A 49 -28.25 37.86 -8.78
N ASP A 50 -28.87 39.04 -8.81
CA ASP A 50 -30.09 39.27 -9.59
C ASP A 50 -29.88 38.92 -11.07
N GLY A 51 -30.73 38.03 -11.59
CA GLY A 51 -30.68 37.58 -12.98
C GLY A 51 -29.69 36.44 -13.27
N VAL A 52 -28.99 35.92 -12.26
CA VAL A 52 -28.17 34.70 -12.39
C VAL A 52 -29.00 33.47 -12.05
N ASP A 53 -28.89 32.42 -12.87
CA ASP A 53 -29.50 31.12 -12.56
C ASP A 53 -28.79 30.53 -11.31
N PRO A 54 -29.52 30.13 -10.25
CA PRO A 54 -28.93 29.49 -9.08
C PRO A 54 -28.03 28.28 -9.39
N ALA A 55 -28.29 27.54 -10.48
CA ALA A 55 -27.45 26.43 -10.92
C ALA A 55 -26.10 26.88 -11.54
N GLU A 56 -26.05 28.12 -12.04
CA GLU A 56 -24.88 28.76 -12.63
C GLU A 56 -24.12 29.66 -11.64
N HIS A 57 -24.64 29.82 -10.42
CA HIS A 57 -24.00 30.63 -9.38
C HIS A 57 -22.65 30.05 -8.98
N HIS A 58 -21.65 30.92 -8.83
CA HIS A 58 -20.35 30.58 -8.24
C HIS A 58 -19.79 31.82 -7.52
N ALA A 59 -19.20 31.60 -6.35
CA ALA A 59 -18.59 32.64 -5.54
C ALA A 59 -17.30 32.12 -4.89
N VAL A 60 -16.50 33.03 -4.35
CA VAL A 60 -15.28 32.70 -3.61
C VAL A 60 -15.35 33.34 -2.23
N VAL A 61 -15.13 32.55 -1.18
CA VAL A 61 -14.84 33.06 0.16
C VAL A 61 -13.33 33.13 0.36
N THR A 62 -12.82 34.28 0.79
CA THR A 62 -11.41 34.51 1.09
C THR A 62 -11.20 34.83 2.56
N ALA A 63 -10.03 34.51 3.10
CA ALA A 63 -9.68 34.85 4.48
C ALA A 63 -8.18 35.16 4.63
N PRO A 64 -7.64 36.13 3.87
CA PRO A 64 -6.21 36.31 3.68
C PRO A 64 -5.47 36.57 4.99
N GLY A 65 -4.62 35.61 5.39
CA GLY A 65 -3.88 35.68 6.63
C GLY A 65 -4.75 35.44 7.87
N GLY A 66 -4.11 34.96 8.93
CA GLY A 66 -4.76 34.75 10.23
C GLY A 66 -4.94 33.29 10.63
N SER A 67 -5.39 33.13 11.86
CA SER A 67 -5.74 31.85 12.48
C SER A 67 -7.11 32.03 13.11
N PHE A 68 -8.07 31.25 12.66
CA PHE A 68 -9.44 31.25 13.15
C PHE A 68 -9.66 30.01 14.00
N THR A 69 -10.38 30.14 15.11
CA THR A 69 -10.87 28.97 15.85
C THR A 69 -12.35 28.86 15.62
N VAL A 70 -12.89 27.69 15.29
CA VAL A 70 -14.33 27.51 15.16
C VAL A 70 -14.80 26.33 16.01
N ASP A 71 -15.95 26.48 16.64
CA ASP A 71 -16.55 25.53 17.59
C ASP A 71 -17.84 24.87 17.06
N GLU A 72 -18.25 25.24 15.85
CA GLU A 72 -19.41 24.66 15.16
C GLU A 72 -19.04 24.28 13.72
N THR A 73 -19.75 23.30 13.16
CA THR A 73 -19.63 22.91 11.74
C THR A 73 -19.91 24.10 10.82
N LEU A 74 -19.04 24.27 9.81
CA LEU A 74 -19.24 25.20 8.71
C LEU A 74 -19.85 24.46 7.51
N ALA A 75 -21.07 24.83 7.14
CA ALA A 75 -21.74 24.29 5.95
C ALA A 75 -21.15 24.92 4.68
N TRP A 76 -20.56 24.08 3.83
CA TRP A 76 -19.85 24.49 2.62
C TRP A 76 -20.68 24.16 1.37
N ASP A 77 -21.26 25.19 0.74
CA ASP A 77 -22.00 25.02 -0.51
C ASP A 77 -21.06 24.61 -1.65
N THR A 78 -21.39 23.53 -2.37
CA THR A 78 -20.58 22.99 -3.48
C THR A 78 -20.46 23.92 -4.69
N ARG A 79 -21.08 25.11 -4.66
CA ARG A 79 -20.90 26.20 -5.65
C ARG A 79 -19.94 27.29 -5.19
N VAL A 80 -19.52 27.28 -3.93
CA VAL A 80 -18.67 28.30 -3.32
C VAL A 80 -17.26 27.76 -3.20
N SER A 81 -16.28 28.42 -3.80
CA SER A 81 -14.87 28.11 -3.54
C SER A 81 -14.41 28.77 -2.24
N ILE A 82 -13.42 28.18 -1.59
CA ILE A 82 -12.76 28.76 -0.41
C ILE A 82 -11.27 28.89 -0.74
N ASP A 83 -10.73 30.11 -0.66
CA ASP A 83 -9.31 30.42 -0.84
C ASP A 83 -8.81 31.12 0.42
N GLY A 84 -8.35 30.31 1.37
CA GLY A 84 -8.16 30.74 2.75
C GLY A 84 -6.92 31.60 2.96
N GLN A 85 -5.74 31.15 2.55
CA GLN A 85 -4.45 31.67 3.01
C GLN A 85 -4.39 31.84 4.55
N CYS A 86 -5.04 30.94 5.29
CA CYS A 86 -5.18 30.98 6.74
C CYS A 86 -5.20 29.57 7.36
N GLU A 87 -5.19 29.52 8.70
CA GLU A 87 -5.48 28.32 9.47
C GLU A 87 -6.89 28.41 10.10
N ILE A 88 -7.67 27.33 10.01
CA ILE A 88 -8.90 27.13 10.77
C ILE A 88 -8.70 25.95 11.73
N ARG A 89 -8.80 26.24 13.03
CA ARG A 89 -8.74 25.24 14.10
C ARG A 89 -10.14 24.85 14.55
N ASN A 90 -10.44 23.55 14.51
CA ASN A 90 -11.68 23.01 15.07
C ASN A 90 -11.53 22.84 16.60
N ALA A 91 -12.34 23.57 17.36
CA ALA A 91 -12.50 23.45 18.81
C ALA A 91 -13.81 22.77 19.21
N GLY A 92 -14.65 22.37 18.24
CA GLY A 92 -15.85 21.59 18.46
C GLY A 92 -15.62 20.09 18.33
N ASP A 93 -16.63 19.32 18.74
CA ASP A 93 -16.61 17.85 18.72
C ASP A 93 -17.00 17.25 17.36
N GLY A 94 -17.44 18.08 16.41
CA GLY A 94 -18.06 17.67 15.15
C GLY A 94 -17.13 17.65 13.93
N VAL A 95 -17.74 17.74 12.76
CA VAL A 95 -17.03 17.97 11.49
C VAL A 95 -16.70 19.46 11.37
N LEU A 96 -15.49 19.82 10.94
CA LEU A 96 -15.13 21.21 10.69
C LEU A 96 -15.83 21.79 9.45
N LEU A 97 -15.65 21.15 8.28
CA LEU A 97 -16.29 21.53 7.02
C LEU A 97 -17.20 20.40 6.52
N GLU A 98 -18.47 20.70 6.25
CA GLU A 98 -19.42 19.72 5.70
C GLU A 98 -20.06 20.26 4.43
N THR A 99 -19.98 19.50 3.33
CA THR A 99 -20.56 19.95 2.06
C THR A 99 -22.08 19.99 2.10
N VAL A 100 -22.67 21.03 1.53
CA VAL A 100 -24.09 21.11 1.20
C VAL A 100 -24.25 21.35 -0.30
N SER A 101 -25.17 20.67 -0.96
CA SER A 101 -25.38 20.82 -2.41
C SER A 101 -26.83 21.16 -2.70
N PRO A 102 -27.26 22.42 -2.60
CA PRO A 102 -28.67 22.78 -2.76
C PRO A 102 -29.22 22.55 -4.17
N VAL A 103 -28.35 22.41 -5.17
CA VAL A 103 -28.76 22.14 -6.55
C VAL A 103 -29.02 20.65 -6.73
N VAL A 104 -30.30 20.31 -6.92
CA VAL A 104 -30.76 18.96 -7.25
C VAL A 104 -30.39 18.65 -8.70
N GLN A 105 -29.70 17.54 -8.93
CA GLN A 105 -29.45 17.07 -10.29
C GLN A 105 -30.76 16.61 -10.93
N THR A 106 -31.31 17.40 -11.86
CA THR A 106 -32.56 17.09 -12.57
C THR A 106 -32.36 16.39 -13.92
N SER A 107 -31.12 16.32 -14.43
CA SER A 107 -30.80 15.63 -15.68
C SER A 107 -29.44 14.93 -15.63
N ALA A 108 -29.24 13.94 -16.50
CA ALA A 108 -27.97 13.21 -16.63
C ALA A 108 -26.78 14.12 -17.01
N ALA A 109 -27.04 15.28 -17.62
CA ALA A 109 -26.02 16.28 -17.98
C ALA A 109 -25.75 17.31 -16.87
N GLY A 110 -26.43 17.21 -15.72
CA GLY A 110 -26.56 18.29 -14.75
C GLY A 110 -25.44 18.40 -13.73
N PHE A 111 -24.27 18.89 -14.12
CA PHE A 111 -23.46 19.78 -13.27
C PHE A 111 -22.81 20.83 -14.17
N THR A 112 -23.32 22.05 -14.17
CA THR A 112 -22.72 23.06 -15.02
C THR A 112 -21.52 23.74 -14.37
N ARG A 113 -21.32 23.70 -13.03
CA ARG A 113 -20.20 24.42 -12.39
C ARG A 113 -19.52 23.83 -11.14
N GLN A 114 -19.91 22.68 -10.57
CA GLN A 114 -19.17 22.14 -9.40
C GLN A 114 -17.68 21.87 -9.72
N HIS A 115 -17.36 21.61 -11.00
CA HIS A 115 -15.98 21.50 -11.49
C HIS A 115 -15.13 22.80 -11.36
N LEU A 116 -15.75 23.92 -11.01
CA LEU A 116 -15.09 25.20 -10.72
C LEU A 116 -14.88 25.41 -9.22
N THR A 117 -15.44 24.54 -8.38
CA THR A 117 -15.39 24.71 -6.93
C THR A 117 -14.09 24.14 -6.38
N VAL A 118 -13.34 25.01 -5.70
CA VAL A 118 -12.03 24.67 -5.15
C VAL A 118 -11.97 25.03 -3.67
N LEU A 119 -11.46 24.12 -2.83
CA LEU A 119 -10.94 24.43 -1.50
C LEU A 119 -9.41 24.57 -1.63
N SER A 120 -8.86 25.74 -1.32
CA SER A 120 -7.44 26.00 -1.56
C SER A 120 -6.73 26.85 -0.53
N ASN A 121 -5.41 26.64 -0.46
CA ASN A 121 -4.45 27.42 0.33
C ASN A 121 -4.84 27.56 1.81
N ILE A 122 -5.36 26.49 2.41
CA ILE A 122 -5.95 26.54 3.75
C ILE A 122 -5.41 25.42 4.63
N HIS A 123 -5.15 25.74 5.90
CA HIS A 123 -4.73 24.78 6.90
C HIS A 123 -5.90 24.48 7.83
N LEU A 124 -6.28 23.22 7.95
CA LEU A 124 -7.33 22.74 8.82
C LEU A 124 -6.68 21.88 9.92
N SER A 125 -6.94 22.20 11.18
CA SER A 125 -6.39 21.46 12.32
C SER A 125 -7.46 21.08 13.34
N GLY A 126 -7.46 19.83 13.76
CA GLY A 126 -8.30 19.31 14.84
C GLY A 126 -7.57 19.15 16.17
N ASP A 127 -8.16 18.37 17.07
CA ASP A 127 -7.61 17.99 18.37
C ASP A 127 -7.32 16.49 18.52
N GLY A 128 -7.59 15.71 17.47
CA GLY A 128 -7.45 14.27 17.38
C GLY A 128 -8.74 13.48 17.61
N GLY A 129 -9.82 14.12 18.11
CA GLY A 129 -11.12 13.49 18.35
C GLY A 129 -12.20 13.86 17.33
N ASN A 130 -12.05 15.00 16.67
CA ASN A 130 -13.03 15.55 15.72
C ASN A 130 -12.74 15.16 14.24
N ARG A 131 -13.63 15.55 13.33
CA ARG A 131 -13.51 15.28 11.88
C ARG A 131 -13.16 16.55 11.10
N GLY A 132 -12.36 16.42 10.04
CA GLY A 132 -11.92 17.53 9.21
C GLY A 132 -12.98 17.94 8.18
N ILE A 133 -12.97 17.27 7.03
CA ILE A 133 -13.86 17.56 5.90
C ILE A 133 -14.79 16.37 5.68
N SER A 134 -16.10 16.60 5.65
CA SER A 134 -17.09 15.64 5.20
C SER A 134 -17.64 16.05 3.84
N ILE A 135 -17.46 15.18 2.84
CA ILE A 135 -17.98 15.34 1.48
C ILE A 135 -19.07 14.30 1.31
N ALA A 136 -20.32 14.71 1.45
CA ALA A 136 -21.45 13.78 1.46
C ALA A 136 -22.76 14.50 1.16
N ALA A 137 -23.77 13.69 0.84
CA ALA A 137 -25.17 14.07 0.88
C ALA A 137 -26.03 12.92 1.42
N ASP A 138 -27.30 13.20 1.71
CA ASP A 138 -28.25 12.19 2.17
C ASP A 138 -28.32 11.01 1.18
N PRO A 139 -28.24 9.75 1.66
CA PRO A 139 -28.16 8.58 0.81
C PRO A 139 -29.44 8.37 -0.01
N HIS A 140 -29.32 8.31 -1.33
CA HIS A 140 -30.40 7.94 -2.24
C HIS A 140 -29.86 7.17 -3.47
N LEU A 141 -30.65 6.30 -4.11
CA LEU A 141 -30.17 5.54 -5.30
C LEU A 141 -30.86 5.92 -6.60
N ARG A 142 -32.09 6.44 -6.51
CA ARG A 142 -33.00 6.57 -7.67
C ARG A 142 -33.77 7.89 -7.69
N SER A 143 -33.57 8.73 -6.67
CA SER A 143 -34.20 10.03 -6.59
C SER A 143 -33.22 11.08 -7.12
N PRO A 144 -33.70 12.13 -7.80
CA PRO A 144 -32.92 13.36 -7.92
C PRO A 144 -32.49 13.84 -6.52
N GLY A 145 -31.25 14.27 -6.39
CA GLY A 145 -30.76 14.78 -5.12
C GLY A 145 -29.44 15.53 -5.23
N PRO A 146 -29.00 16.12 -4.10
CA PRO A 146 -27.66 16.67 -3.94
C PRO A 146 -26.58 15.63 -4.25
N LYS A 147 -25.58 16.00 -5.04
CA LYS A 147 -24.40 15.16 -5.26
C LYS A 147 -23.14 16.02 -5.26
N PRO A 148 -22.32 15.96 -4.21
CA PRO A 148 -21.04 16.68 -4.15
C PRO A 148 -20.02 15.96 -5.03
N ALA A 149 -19.76 16.52 -6.20
CA ALA A 149 -18.88 15.92 -7.20
C ALA A 149 -18.02 16.97 -7.90
N TYR A 150 -16.95 16.54 -8.58
CA TYR A 150 -16.07 17.42 -9.35
C TYR A 150 -15.35 18.50 -8.52
N LEU A 151 -15.31 18.36 -7.18
CA LEU A 151 -14.64 19.32 -6.31
C LEU A 151 -13.12 19.13 -6.39
N SER A 152 -12.40 20.25 -6.36
CA SER A 152 -10.94 20.27 -6.32
C SER A 152 -10.41 20.76 -4.98
N PHE A 153 -9.33 20.16 -4.51
CA PHE A 153 -8.62 20.52 -3.28
C PHE A 153 -7.17 20.82 -3.66
N ALA A 154 -6.68 22.04 -3.39
CA ALA A 154 -5.35 22.46 -3.84
C ALA A 154 -4.57 23.16 -2.72
N ASN A 155 -3.39 22.66 -2.36
CA ASN A 155 -2.58 23.21 -1.26
C ASN A 155 -3.35 23.25 0.07
N VAL A 156 -4.10 22.19 0.36
CA VAL A 156 -4.85 22.04 1.61
C VAL A 156 -4.03 21.20 2.59
N VAL A 157 -3.90 21.68 3.82
CA VAL A 157 -3.35 20.89 4.93
C VAL A 157 -4.50 20.45 5.83
N VAL A 158 -4.61 19.16 6.12
CA VAL A 158 -5.62 18.61 7.05
C VAL A 158 -4.91 17.75 8.08
N ARG A 159 -4.93 18.17 9.36
CA ARG A 159 -4.14 17.53 10.41
C ARG A 159 -4.83 17.40 11.75
N SER A 160 -4.39 16.42 12.53
CA SER A 160 -4.84 16.23 13.92
C SER A 160 -6.34 16.02 14.05
N PHE A 161 -6.94 15.25 13.14
CA PHE A 161 -8.32 14.79 13.23
C PHE A 161 -8.37 13.31 13.57
N ASP A 162 -9.51 12.83 14.07
CA ASP A 162 -9.82 11.41 14.07
C ASP A 162 -9.90 10.92 12.61
N THR A 163 -10.73 11.58 11.80
CA THR A 163 -10.81 11.36 10.35
C THR A 163 -10.62 12.70 9.64
N ALA A 164 -9.57 12.82 8.83
CA ALA A 164 -9.27 14.06 8.12
C ALA A 164 -10.27 14.35 7.02
N ILE A 165 -10.56 13.37 6.14
CA ILE A 165 -11.51 13.50 5.04
C ILE A 165 -12.43 12.27 5.03
N GLU A 166 -13.74 12.49 5.06
CA GLU A 166 -14.78 11.45 4.95
C GLU A 166 -15.54 11.61 3.63
N LEU A 167 -15.62 10.55 2.83
CA LEU A 167 -16.28 10.50 1.52
C LEU A 167 -17.59 9.72 1.61
N GLY A 168 -18.68 10.40 1.94
CA GLY A 168 -20.00 9.79 2.11
C GLY A 168 -20.73 9.52 0.78
N SER A 169 -22.05 9.39 0.86
CA SER A 169 -22.87 9.12 -0.32
C SER A 169 -22.78 10.26 -1.33
N HIS A 170 -22.82 9.90 -2.62
CA HIS A 170 -22.74 10.85 -3.75
C HIS A 170 -21.43 11.63 -3.89
N ALA A 171 -20.39 11.26 -3.14
CA ALA A 171 -19.05 11.83 -3.27
C ALA A 171 -18.28 11.11 -4.38
N TYR A 172 -18.03 11.77 -5.50
CA TYR A 172 -17.31 11.19 -6.64
C TYR A 172 -16.60 12.25 -7.50
N LEU A 173 -15.65 11.81 -8.33
CA LEU A 173 -14.87 12.63 -9.26
C LEU A 173 -14.14 13.80 -8.56
N LEU A 174 -13.60 13.53 -7.37
CA LEU A 174 -12.88 14.50 -6.55
C LEU A 174 -11.39 14.50 -6.90
N GLU A 175 -10.76 15.67 -6.88
CA GLU A 175 -9.31 15.81 -7.13
C GLU A 175 -8.60 16.50 -5.95
N PHE A 176 -7.56 15.88 -5.42
CA PHE A 176 -6.68 16.41 -4.39
C PHE A 176 -5.28 16.65 -4.99
N ARG A 177 -4.81 17.89 -4.98
CA ARG A 177 -3.51 18.31 -5.53
C ARG A 177 -2.65 19.01 -4.49
N SER A 178 -1.43 18.51 -4.32
CA SER A 178 -0.45 19.13 -3.41
C SER A 178 -1.00 19.35 -2.01
N CYS A 179 -1.83 18.43 -1.53
CA CYS A 179 -2.39 18.46 -0.19
C CYS A 179 -1.49 17.71 0.79
N SER A 180 -1.54 18.11 2.07
CA SER A 180 -0.88 17.41 3.17
C SER A 180 -1.92 16.88 4.15
N ILE A 181 -2.06 15.56 4.25
CA ILE A 181 -3.03 14.88 5.11
C ILE A 181 -2.25 14.13 6.18
N GLN A 182 -2.08 14.75 7.35
CA GLN A 182 -1.06 14.32 8.30
C GLN A 182 -1.49 14.28 9.77
N GLY A 183 -0.98 13.29 10.51
CA GLY A 183 -1.16 13.22 11.96
C GLY A 183 -2.61 12.99 12.38
N ASN A 184 -3.41 12.29 11.56
CA ASN A 184 -4.79 11.91 11.86
C ASN A 184 -4.85 10.44 12.33
N ARG A 185 -5.99 9.94 12.82
CA ARG A 185 -6.16 8.48 12.93
C ARG A 185 -6.33 7.87 11.55
N ILE A 186 -7.31 8.35 10.79
CA ILE A 186 -7.53 8.03 9.38
C ILE A 186 -7.34 9.29 8.53
N GLY A 187 -6.53 9.21 7.48
CA GLY A 187 -6.35 10.31 6.53
C GLY A 187 -7.61 10.52 5.68
N VAL A 188 -7.98 9.51 4.88
CA VAL A 188 -9.17 9.52 4.03
C VAL A 188 -10.00 8.27 4.28
N LEU A 189 -11.29 8.44 4.55
CA LEU A 189 -12.23 7.36 4.80
C LEU A 189 -13.33 7.32 3.74
N ALA A 190 -13.49 6.18 3.08
CA ALA A 190 -14.64 5.82 2.28
C ALA A 190 -15.48 4.77 3.05
N PRO A 191 -16.54 5.18 3.76
CA PRO A 191 -17.26 4.33 4.70
C PRO A 191 -18.14 3.29 3.99
N GLU A 192 -18.51 2.24 4.72
CA GLU A 192 -19.26 1.10 4.18
C GLU A 192 -20.69 1.45 3.78
N ASP A 193 -21.31 2.46 4.39
CA ASP A 193 -22.68 2.86 4.14
C ASP A 193 -22.83 3.84 2.96
N ALA A 194 -21.73 4.38 2.42
CA ALA A 194 -21.75 5.33 1.30
C ALA A 194 -22.39 4.73 0.02
N VAL A 195 -23.36 5.44 -0.55
CA VAL A 195 -24.12 5.04 -1.74
C VAL A 195 -23.77 5.93 -2.92
N ASP A 196 -23.72 5.36 -4.15
CA ASP A 196 -23.49 6.13 -5.39
C ASP A 196 -22.25 7.05 -5.29
N SER A 197 -21.13 6.48 -4.82
CA SER A 197 -19.91 7.21 -4.45
C SER A 197 -18.66 6.51 -5.00
N GLY A 198 -17.54 7.23 -5.00
CA GLY A 198 -16.23 6.64 -5.25
C GLY A 198 -15.80 6.51 -6.71
N GLU A 199 -16.53 7.07 -7.68
CA GLU A 199 -16.07 7.09 -9.07
C GLU A 199 -14.85 8.03 -9.19
N ARG A 200 -13.65 7.48 -9.47
CA ARG A 200 -12.42 8.21 -9.80
C ARG A 200 -12.07 9.33 -8.80
N ILE A 201 -11.78 8.94 -7.56
CA ILE A 201 -11.20 9.84 -6.54
C ILE A 201 -9.69 9.94 -6.79
N ALA A 202 -9.15 11.13 -7.06
CA ALA A 202 -7.78 11.31 -7.50
C ALA A 202 -6.93 12.11 -6.49
N PHE A 203 -5.70 11.65 -6.23
CA PHE A 203 -4.67 12.33 -5.43
C PHE A 203 -3.43 12.51 -6.29
N GLN A 204 -2.90 13.73 -6.36
CA GLN A 204 -1.73 14.06 -7.16
C GLN A 204 -0.74 14.93 -6.38
N GLY A 205 0.48 14.41 -6.20
CA GLY A 205 1.55 15.15 -5.54
C GLY A 205 1.26 15.49 -4.07
N CYS A 206 0.48 14.64 -3.39
CA CYS A 206 0.08 14.82 -2.00
C CYS A 206 1.04 14.11 -1.04
N ASP A 207 1.09 14.59 0.21
CA ASP A 207 1.79 13.93 1.30
C ASP A 207 0.78 13.39 2.31
N LEU A 208 0.75 12.08 2.52
CA LEU A 208 -0.12 11.41 3.48
C LEU A 208 0.74 10.75 4.57
N THR A 209 0.95 11.45 5.68
CA THR A 209 2.03 11.12 6.62
C THR A 209 1.55 11.02 8.06
N SER A 210 2.21 10.21 8.88
CA SER A 210 1.95 10.09 10.32
C SER A 210 0.48 9.80 10.70
N ASN A 211 -0.31 9.19 9.82
CA ASN A 211 -1.66 8.75 10.16
C ASN A 211 -1.59 7.44 10.97
N THR A 212 -2.28 7.35 12.09
CA THR A 212 -2.02 6.32 13.11
C THR A 212 -2.73 4.99 12.86
N GLU A 213 -3.73 4.94 11.99
CA GLU A 213 -4.43 3.71 11.60
C GLU A 213 -4.34 3.43 10.10
N SER A 214 -4.71 4.40 9.25
CA SER A 214 -4.58 4.28 7.80
C SER A 214 -4.50 5.65 7.13
N ALA A 215 -3.63 5.82 6.12
CA ALA A 215 -3.66 7.02 5.28
C ALA A 215 -4.89 7.05 4.38
N ILE A 216 -5.28 5.91 3.79
CA ILE A 216 -6.51 5.74 3.02
C ILE A 216 -7.24 4.48 3.50
N ASP A 217 -8.52 4.56 3.80
CA ASP A 217 -9.36 3.43 4.22
C ASP A 217 -10.61 3.33 3.34
N ILE A 218 -10.68 2.27 2.51
CA ILE A 218 -11.73 2.03 1.54
C ILE A 218 -12.58 0.84 2.00
N ARG A 219 -13.79 1.09 2.50
CA ARG A 219 -14.68 0.05 3.04
C ARG A 219 -15.77 -0.40 2.07
N ARG A 220 -15.91 0.27 0.93
CA ARG A 220 -16.92 0.02 -0.10
C ARG A 220 -16.32 0.04 -1.50
N ASP A 221 -17.10 -0.38 -2.50
CA ASP A 221 -16.75 -0.33 -3.91
C ASP A 221 -16.56 1.11 -4.41
N GLN A 222 -15.38 1.66 -4.14
CA GLN A 222 -14.91 2.97 -4.57
C GLN A 222 -13.53 2.83 -5.23
N GLU A 223 -13.19 3.73 -6.14
CA GLU A 223 -11.98 3.68 -6.96
C GLU A 223 -11.10 4.91 -6.74
N PHE A 224 -9.86 4.67 -6.29
CA PHE A 224 -8.89 5.68 -5.93
C PHE A 224 -7.70 5.64 -6.88
N PHE A 225 -7.29 6.81 -7.38
CA PHE A 225 -6.09 7.00 -8.20
C PHE A 225 -5.12 7.91 -7.45
N VAL A 226 -3.92 7.43 -7.19
CA VAL A 226 -2.93 8.10 -6.35
C VAL A 226 -1.61 8.20 -7.13
N ASP A 227 -1.24 9.39 -7.57
CA ASP A 227 -0.07 9.61 -8.41
C ASP A 227 0.92 10.59 -7.78
N GLN A 228 2.21 10.24 -7.82
CA GLN A 228 3.31 11.07 -7.32
C GLN A 228 3.15 11.50 -5.85
N CYS A 229 2.43 10.72 -5.05
CA CYS A 229 2.24 11.01 -3.63
C CYS A 229 3.36 10.39 -2.77
N SER A 230 3.58 10.98 -1.60
CA SER A 230 4.47 10.45 -0.58
C SER A 230 3.67 9.91 0.61
N PHE A 231 4.05 8.72 1.06
CA PHE A 231 3.55 8.09 2.27
C PHE A 231 4.72 7.93 3.21
N ASP A 232 4.71 8.69 4.30
CA ASP A 232 5.79 8.69 5.29
C ASP A 232 5.20 8.40 6.67
N THR A 233 5.61 7.29 7.27
CA THR A 233 5.08 6.82 8.55
C THR A 233 6.10 6.85 9.68
N PHE A 234 7.08 7.76 9.71
CA PHE A 234 8.13 7.76 10.75
C PHE A 234 7.70 7.89 12.23
N SER A 235 6.45 8.21 12.55
CA SER A 235 6.01 8.34 13.94
C SER A 235 5.78 6.97 14.59
N THR A 236 6.04 6.83 15.88
CA THR A 236 6.08 5.56 16.63
C THR A 236 4.74 4.84 16.82
N ASN A 237 3.66 5.33 16.19
CA ASN A 237 2.29 4.81 16.32
C ASN A 237 1.72 4.57 14.91
N GLN A 238 2.31 3.63 14.17
CA GLN A 238 2.15 3.52 12.70
C GLN A 238 0.84 2.83 12.28
N GLY A 239 0.18 3.46 11.30
CA GLY A 239 -0.91 2.89 10.51
C GLY A 239 -0.47 2.45 9.11
N ARG A 240 -1.43 1.99 8.30
CA ARG A 240 -1.22 1.50 6.93
C ARG A 240 -1.18 2.62 5.91
N ALA A 241 -0.55 2.40 4.76
CA ALA A 241 -0.68 3.29 3.60
C ALA A 241 -2.09 3.19 3.00
N VAL A 242 -2.62 1.97 2.84
CA VAL A 242 -4.03 1.77 2.50
C VAL A 242 -4.62 0.51 3.13
N THR A 243 -5.89 0.62 3.51
CA THR A 243 -6.77 -0.51 3.82
C THR A 243 -7.88 -0.55 2.78
N ILE A 244 -8.12 -1.70 2.17
CA ILE A 244 -9.17 -1.91 1.16
C ILE A 244 -10.00 -3.12 1.58
N ALA A 245 -11.20 -2.90 2.11
CA ALA A 245 -12.15 -3.99 2.40
C ALA A 245 -13.07 -4.32 1.22
N ARG A 246 -13.32 -3.33 0.36
CA ARG A 246 -13.96 -3.44 -0.96
C ARG A 246 -13.43 -2.27 -1.80
N GLY A 247 -13.57 -2.34 -3.12
CA GLY A 247 -13.10 -1.26 -4.00
C GLY A 247 -11.64 -1.40 -4.40
N GLN A 248 -11.04 -0.30 -4.87
CA GLN A 248 -9.82 -0.34 -5.66
C GLN A 248 -8.95 0.88 -5.37
N ALA A 249 -7.63 0.67 -5.29
CA ALA A 249 -6.65 1.74 -5.23
C ALA A 249 -5.50 1.49 -6.22
N HIS A 250 -5.19 2.53 -7.00
CA HIS A 250 -4.16 2.52 -8.02
C HIS A 250 -3.10 3.56 -7.67
N PHE A 251 -1.91 3.10 -7.29
CA PHE A 251 -0.78 3.97 -6.99
C PHE A 251 0.19 3.97 -8.17
N SER A 252 0.59 5.15 -8.62
CA SER A 252 1.60 5.35 -9.65
C SER A 252 2.66 6.36 -9.22
N HIS A 253 3.94 6.05 -9.45
CA HIS A 253 5.06 6.95 -9.13
C HIS A 253 5.10 7.42 -7.67
N CYS A 254 4.50 6.66 -6.75
CA CYS A 254 4.42 7.03 -5.34
C CYS A 254 5.70 6.65 -4.59
N HIS A 255 5.98 7.36 -3.51
CA HIS A 255 7.05 7.05 -2.59
C HIS A 255 6.47 6.54 -1.27
N PHE A 256 6.82 5.32 -0.86
CA PHE A 256 6.43 4.73 0.41
C PHE A 256 7.65 4.59 1.29
N GLU A 257 7.65 5.29 2.41
CA GLU A 257 8.71 5.28 3.39
C GLU A 257 8.17 4.87 4.75
N MET A 258 8.54 3.68 5.22
CA MET A 258 8.05 3.14 6.49
C MET A 258 9.18 2.51 7.29
N GLN A 259 9.02 2.49 8.61
CA GLN A 259 9.95 1.77 9.49
C GLN A 259 9.56 0.30 9.57
N ILE A 260 10.56 -0.54 9.83
CA ILE A 260 10.35 -1.91 10.24
C ILE A 260 10.96 -2.08 11.65
N PRO A 261 10.29 -2.76 12.60
CA PRO A 261 9.02 -3.47 12.43
C PRO A 261 7.82 -2.55 12.60
N ASP A 262 6.99 -2.44 11.56
CA ASP A 262 5.59 -2.12 11.77
C ASP A 262 4.88 -3.43 12.13
N GLN A 263 4.03 -3.41 13.15
CA GLN A 263 3.15 -4.52 13.47
C GLN A 263 1.99 -4.62 12.47
N ASN A 264 1.99 -3.87 11.38
CA ASN A 264 0.99 -3.95 10.33
C ASN A 264 1.68 -3.97 8.97
N GLY A 265 1.20 -4.79 8.03
CA GLY A 265 1.62 -4.66 6.64
C GLY A 265 1.26 -3.28 6.10
N TRP A 266 1.98 -2.81 5.08
CA TRP A 266 1.81 -1.46 4.52
C TRP A 266 0.45 -1.32 3.82
N PHE A 267 0.00 -2.41 3.21
CA PHE A 267 -1.26 -2.50 2.52
C PHE A 267 -2.07 -3.66 3.08
N GLN A 268 -3.34 -3.44 3.38
CA GLN A 268 -4.26 -4.51 3.73
C GLN A 268 -5.39 -4.58 2.74
N LEU A 269 -5.63 -5.77 2.21
CA LEU A 269 -6.78 -6.06 1.38
C LEU A 269 -7.65 -7.10 2.09
N SER A 270 -8.95 -6.85 2.14
CA SER A 270 -9.95 -7.80 2.60
C SER A 270 -11.16 -7.76 1.70
N GLY A 271 -12.03 -8.76 1.80
CA GLY A 271 -13.26 -8.82 1.02
C GLY A 271 -13.06 -9.12 -0.48
N TRP A 272 -14.17 -9.40 -1.15
CA TRP A 272 -14.19 -9.73 -2.57
C TRP A 272 -14.18 -8.46 -3.42
N GLY A 273 -13.36 -8.44 -4.47
CA GLY A 273 -13.24 -7.27 -5.36
C GLY A 273 -12.23 -6.22 -4.90
N ALA A 274 -11.60 -6.39 -3.74
CA ALA A 274 -10.50 -5.53 -3.30
C ALA A 274 -9.31 -5.65 -4.27
N LEU A 275 -8.93 -4.52 -4.88
CA LEU A 275 -7.81 -4.44 -5.82
C LEU A 275 -6.80 -3.39 -5.38
N LEU A 276 -5.53 -3.79 -5.33
CA LEU A 276 -4.39 -2.88 -5.20
C LEU A 276 -3.55 -2.95 -6.48
N THR A 277 -3.26 -1.80 -7.07
CA THR A 277 -2.27 -1.67 -8.15
C THR A 277 -1.15 -0.75 -7.72
N LEU A 278 0.09 -1.19 -7.88
CA LEU A 278 1.31 -0.44 -7.58
C LEU A 278 2.15 -0.38 -8.86
N THR A 279 2.32 0.80 -9.44
CA THR A 279 3.04 1.00 -10.70
C THR A 279 4.18 2.01 -10.52
N ASP A 280 5.41 1.62 -10.81
CA ASP A 280 6.59 2.49 -10.74
C ASP A 280 6.76 3.21 -9.39
N CYS A 281 6.30 2.59 -8.31
CA CYS A 281 6.44 3.10 -6.95
C CYS A 281 7.82 2.80 -6.37
N ARG A 282 8.30 3.68 -5.49
CA ARG A 282 9.52 3.47 -4.71
C ARG A 282 9.15 3.12 -3.27
N PHE A 283 9.67 2.01 -2.78
CA PHE A 283 9.54 1.54 -1.41
C PHE A 283 10.88 1.75 -0.71
N LEU A 284 10.87 2.46 0.41
CA LEU A 284 12.05 2.75 1.21
C LEU A 284 11.81 2.27 2.64
N VAL A 285 12.53 1.22 3.02
CA VAL A 285 12.58 0.71 4.39
C VAL A 285 13.76 1.38 5.10
N ARG A 286 13.48 2.23 6.08
CA ARG A 286 14.52 2.81 6.94
C ARG A 286 14.61 2.07 8.27
N LYS A 287 15.85 1.94 8.77
CA LYS A 287 16.29 1.32 10.05
C LYS A 287 16.57 -0.19 9.97
N ARG A 288 17.84 -0.54 10.23
CA ARG A 288 18.35 -1.90 10.46
C ARG A 288 18.01 -2.34 11.89
N THR A 289 16.75 -2.66 12.15
CA THR A 289 16.49 -3.61 13.24
C THR A 289 16.37 -4.95 12.54
N GLU A 290 17.28 -5.88 12.81
CA GLU A 290 17.08 -7.27 12.38
C GLU A 290 15.70 -7.67 12.87
N ILE A 291 14.78 -7.84 11.92
CA ILE A 291 13.46 -8.37 12.22
C ILE A 291 13.73 -9.77 12.76
N ASP A 292 13.11 -10.13 13.88
CA ASP A 292 12.97 -11.54 14.20
C ASP A 292 12.38 -12.21 12.94
N ILE A 293 13.10 -13.16 12.36
CA ILE A 293 12.70 -13.91 11.17
C ILE A 293 11.33 -14.61 11.36
N ARG A 294 10.84 -14.67 12.60
CA ARG A 294 9.49 -15.11 12.97
C ARG A 294 8.43 -14.02 12.87
N ALA A 295 8.76 -12.79 12.51
CA ALA A 295 7.77 -11.77 12.20
C ALA A 295 7.20 -12.09 10.81
N GLU A 296 6.12 -12.86 10.82
CA GLU A 296 5.44 -13.40 9.64
C GLU A 296 4.67 -12.34 8.85
N ARG A 297 5.21 -11.15 8.55
CA ARG A 297 4.42 -10.07 7.91
C ARG A 297 4.89 -9.78 6.49
N GLY A 298 3.93 -9.60 5.59
CA GLY A 298 4.14 -9.14 4.24
C GLY A 298 4.01 -7.62 4.13
N VAL A 299 4.52 -7.04 3.04
CA VAL A 299 4.23 -5.64 2.67
C VAL A 299 2.73 -5.50 2.35
N ILE A 300 2.18 -6.51 1.67
CA ILE A 300 0.77 -6.63 1.29
C ILE A 300 0.14 -7.77 2.08
N GLU A 301 -0.90 -7.48 2.84
CA GLU A 301 -1.64 -8.46 3.64
C GLU A 301 -3.00 -8.73 2.99
N PHE A 302 -3.20 -9.95 2.49
CA PHE A 302 -4.52 -10.44 2.09
C PHE A 302 -5.19 -11.08 3.30
N SER A 303 -6.36 -10.57 3.68
CA SER A 303 -7.11 -11.04 4.84
C SER A 303 -8.55 -11.39 4.45
N GLY A 304 -9.08 -12.50 4.97
CA GLY A 304 -10.44 -12.96 4.67
C GLY A 304 -10.52 -14.04 3.58
N ALA A 305 -11.74 -14.34 3.14
CA ALA A 305 -12.10 -15.57 2.39
C ALA A 305 -11.75 -15.54 0.87
N GLY A 306 -10.62 -14.94 0.50
CA GLY A 306 -10.15 -14.87 -0.89
C GLY A 306 -10.86 -13.80 -1.75
N GLY A 307 -10.46 -13.70 -3.03
CA GLY A 307 -10.97 -12.73 -4.00
C GLY A 307 -10.25 -11.38 -4.02
N GLN A 308 -9.27 -11.17 -3.13
CA GLN A 308 -8.39 -10.00 -3.15
C GLN A 308 -7.33 -10.15 -4.25
N ARG A 309 -6.94 -9.02 -4.86
CA ARG A 309 -5.88 -9.00 -5.87
C ARG A 309 -4.92 -7.84 -5.64
N ALA A 310 -3.62 -8.12 -5.76
CA ALA A 310 -2.60 -7.11 -5.88
C ALA A 310 -1.82 -7.26 -7.20
N VAL A 311 -1.50 -6.13 -7.82
CA VAL A 311 -0.72 -6.05 -9.06
C VAL A 311 0.44 -5.09 -8.82
N VAL A 312 1.67 -5.57 -8.98
CA VAL A 312 2.90 -4.78 -8.85
C VAL A 312 3.60 -4.75 -10.20
N ARG A 313 3.81 -3.55 -10.75
CA ARG A 313 4.47 -3.32 -12.04
C ARG A 313 5.59 -2.32 -11.88
N GLY A 314 6.82 -2.73 -12.15
CA GLY A 314 7.96 -1.83 -12.01
C GLY A 314 8.21 -1.41 -10.56
N GLY A 315 8.91 -0.29 -10.42
CA GLY A 315 9.26 0.29 -9.11
C GLY A 315 10.60 -0.17 -8.54
N GLN A 316 10.91 0.34 -7.36
CA GLN A 316 12.19 0.11 -6.68
C GLN A 316 11.96 -0.22 -5.20
N PHE A 317 12.54 -1.31 -4.72
CA PHE A 317 12.50 -1.70 -3.32
C PHE A 317 13.87 -1.45 -2.68
N GLN A 318 13.98 -0.43 -1.86
CA GLN A 318 15.21 -0.05 -1.17
C GLN A 318 15.05 -0.33 0.32
N GLY A 319 15.92 -1.16 0.90
CA GLY A 319 15.81 -1.51 2.31
C GLY A 319 17.11 -1.94 2.98
N GLY A 320 18.25 -1.80 2.30
CA GLY A 320 19.52 -2.30 2.81
C GLY A 320 19.52 -3.83 2.92
N THR A 321 20.02 -4.36 4.03
CA THR A 321 20.11 -5.80 4.31
C THR A 321 18.87 -6.36 5.03
N SER A 322 17.78 -5.59 5.13
CA SER A 322 16.55 -6.06 5.75
C SER A 322 15.95 -7.21 4.94
N LEU A 323 15.59 -8.28 5.63
CA LEU A 323 14.88 -9.43 5.07
C LEU A 323 13.41 -9.33 5.46
N LEU A 324 12.54 -9.17 4.48
CA LEU A 324 11.11 -9.44 4.65
C LEU A 324 10.85 -10.85 4.15
N PRO A 325 10.08 -11.69 4.85
CA PRO A 325 9.83 -13.04 4.37
C PRO A 325 9.03 -13.02 3.05
N PHE A 326 8.05 -12.12 2.93
CA PHE A 326 7.17 -12.05 1.75
C PHE A 326 6.86 -10.61 1.33
N LEU A 327 6.67 -10.39 0.02
CA LEU A 327 6.02 -9.17 -0.48
C LEU A 327 4.52 -9.22 -0.18
N ALA A 328 3.86 -10.35 -0.41
CA ALA A 328 2.46 -10.54 -0.05
C ALA A 328 2.20 -11.79 0.80
N ARG A 329 1.24 -11.70 1.73
CA ARG A 329 0.82 -12.80 2.62
C ARG A 329 -0.70 -13.05 2.51
N GLY A 330 -1.13 -14.28 2.77
CA GLY A 330 -2.55 -14.67 2.78
C GLY A 330 -3.08 -15.22 1.46
N GLU A 331 -4.39 -15.47 1.39
CA GLU A 331 -5.06 -16.22 0.30
C GLU A 331 -5.43 -15.38 -0.94
N GLY A 332 -4.79 -14.21 -1.14
CA GLY A 332 -5.03 -13.36 -2.30
C GLY A 332 -4.19 -13.71 -3.52
N THR A 333 -4.52 -13.09 -4.65
CA THR A 333 -3.75 -13.23 -5.88
C THR A 333 -2.75 -12.08 -6.04
N LEU A 334 -1.48 -12.40 -6.15
CA LEU A 334 -0.43 -11.44 -6.47
C LEU A 334 0.04 -11.62 -7.92
N THR A 335 0.09 -10.53 -8.68
CA THR A 335 0.76 -10.46 -9.99
C THR A 335 1.94 -9.50 -9.89
N ILE A 336 3.13 -9.95 -10.30
CA ILE A 336 4.34 -9.13 -10.35
C ILE A 336 4.86 -9.13 -11.79
N SER A 337 5.25 -7.97 -12.30
CA SER A 337 5.95 -7.84 -13.58
C SER A 337 6.93 -6.66 -13.56
N GLU A 338 7.94 -6.70 -14.44
CA GLU A 338 8.83 -5.56 -14.74
C GLU A 338 9.67 -5.04 -13.55
N THR A 339 10.00 -5.91 -12.59
CA THR A 339 10.85 -5.64 -11.40
C THR A 339 12.34 -5.41 -11.71
N SER A 340 12.70 -5.19 -12.97
CA SER A 340 14.08 -5.25 -13.47
C SER A 340 15.02 -4.19 -12.89
N ALA A 341 14.49 -3.15 -12.24
CA ALA A 341 15.24 -2.02 -11.69
C ALA A 341 15.66 -2.16 -10.20
N LEU A 342 15.65 -3.37 -9.62
CA LEU A 342 16.10 -3.59 -8.24
C LEU A 342 17.64 -3.37 -8.11
N PRO A 343 18.12 -2.36 -7.36
CA PRO A 343 19.56 -2.21 -7.09
C PRO A 343 20.11 -3.37 -6.25
N SER A 344 21.43 -3.55 -6.18
CA SER A 344 22.06 -4.58 -5.33
C SER A 344 21.82 -4.39 -3.81
N THR A 345 21.31 -3.22 -3.41
CA THR A 345 20.94 -2.88 -2.02
C THR A 345 19.44 -3.04 -1.74
N SER A 346 18.76 -3.87 -2.55
CA SER A 346 17.31 -4.04 -2.47
C SER A 346 16.87 -4.86 -1.28
N LEU A 347 15.66 -4.56 -0.80
CA LEU A 347 14.93 -5.40 0.14
C LEU A 347 14.75 -6.81 -0.45
N ARG A 348 15.03 -7.84 0.34
CA ARG A 348 14.96 -9.25 -0.09
C ARG A 348 13.66 -9.87 0.43
N PHE A 349 12.90 -10.51 -0.46
CA PHE A 349 11.64 -11.17 -0.13
C PHE A 349 11.22 -12.24 -1.14
N HIS A 350 10.40 -13.19 -0.69
CA HIS A 350 9.63 -14.05 -1.58
C HIS A 350 8.42 -13.31 -2.14
N ALA A 351 7.98 -13.66 -3.36
CA ALA A 351 6.84 -13.00 -3.99
C ALA A 351 5.58 -13.06 -3.12
N ALA A 352 5.16 -14.26 -2.72
CA ALA A 352 4.06 -14.43 -1.78
C ALA A 352 4.17 -15.74 -1.00
N GLU A 353 3.47 -15.82 0.14
CA GLU A 353 3.40 -17.03 0.97
C GLU A 353 2.87 -18.26 0.19
N GLY A 354 1.94 -18.07 -0.74
CA GLY A 354 1.44 -19.14 -1.61
C GLY A 354 2.31 -19.44 -2.84
N ILE A 355 3.24 -18.55 -3.21
CA ILE A 355 4.05 -18.67 -4.44
C ILE A 355 5.41 -19.27 -4.10
N ARG A 356 5.48 -20.61 -4.12
CA ARG A 356 6.69 -21.35 -3.74
C ARG A 356 7.65 -21.64 -4.87
N GLY A 357 7.19 -21.57 -6.12
CA GLY A 357 7.97 -22.00 -7.30
C GLY A 357 8.16 -23.52 -7.41
N LEU A 358 7.56 -24.29 -6.50
CA LEU A 358 7.61 -25.75 -6.39
C LEU A 358 6.19 -26.30 -6.20
N LEU A 359 5.96 -27.54 -6.61
CA LEU A 359 4.69 -28.24 -6.45
C LEU A 359 4.53 -28.86 -5.07
N ASP A 360 5.62 -29.28 -4.42
CA ASP A 360 5.58 -30.01 -3.15
C ASP A 360 6.72 -29.61 -2.20
N GLY A 361 6.85 -28.31 -1.87
CA GLY A 361 7.96 -27.81 -1.06
C GLY A 361 8.07 -28.39 0.38
N ASP A 362 7.06 -29.10 0.87
CA ASP A 362 7.04 -29.74 2.20
C ASP A 362 7.08 -31.29 2.12
N ALA A 363 7.21 -31.88 0.94
CA ALA A 363 7.18 -33.33 0.72
C ALA A 363 5.88 -34.00 1.25
N GLU A 364 4.74 -33.31 1.12
CA GLU A 364 3.43 -33.82 1.53
C GLU A 364 2.94 -34.95 0.62
N ARG A 365 3.53 -35.12 -0.56
CA ARG A 365 3.18 -36.22 -1.47
C ARG A 365 4.02 -37.45 -1.18
N SER A 366 3.51 -38.62 -1.54
CA SER A 366 4.23 -39.90 -1.38
C SER A 366 5.26 -40.15 -2.49
N ALA A 367 5.22 -39.36 -3.57
CA ALA A 367 6.17 -39.40 -4.67
C ALA A 367 6.69 -37.99 -4.95
N LEU A 368 7.93 -37.90 -5.44
CA LEU A 368 8.55 -36.63 -5.83
C LEU A 368 7.72 -35.97 -6.94
N ALA A 369 7.17 -34.79 -6.64
CA ALA A 369 6.46 -33.98 -7.64
C ALA A 369 7.37 -33.01 -8.39
N ASP A 370 8.53 -32.69 -7.82
CA ASP A 370 9.48 -31.70 -8.34
C ASP A 370 10.70 -32.32 -9.04
N ASP A 371 11.39 -31.52 -9.84
CA ASP A 371 12.47 -31.92 -10.76
C ASP A 371 13.81 -32.20 -10.04
N TRP A 372 13.83 -33.23 -9.19
CA TRP A 372 15.03 -33.71 -8.52
C TRP A 372 15.87 -34.64 -9.41
N VAL A 373 17.21 -34.56 -9.28
CA VAL A 373 18.18 -35.42 -9.95
C VAL A 373 19.31 -35.78 -9.00
N GLY A 374 19.46 -37.07 -8.70
CA GLY A 374 20.57 -37.61 -7.92
C GLY A 374 21.82 -37.86 -8.76
N ALA A 375 22.99 -37.71 -8.15
CA ALA A 375 24.28 -38.02 -8.74
C ALA A 375 25.16 -38.79 -7.74
N ARG A 376 25.95 -39.72 -8.28
CA ARG A 376 26.95 -40.51 -7.53
C ARG A 376 26.39 -41.20 -6.27
N GLY A 377 25.19 -41.78 -6.39
CA GLY A 377 24.58 -42.58 -5.33
C GLY A 377 23.72 -41.82 -4.33
N ALA A 378 23.70 -40.49 -4.37
CA ALA A 378 22.75 -39.73 -3.56
C ALA A 378 21.32 -39.84 -4.12
N SER A 379 20.34 -39.93 -3.22
CA SER A 379 18.92 -40.00 -3.54
C SER A 379 18.12 -39.03 -2.68
N VAL A 380 16.91 -38.70 -3.17
CA VAL A 380 15.93 -37.91 -2.43
C VAL A 380 14.60 -38.64 -2.44
N SER A 381 13.90 -38.65 -1.32
CA SER A 381 12.58 -39.25 -1.17
C SER A 381 11.75 -38.47 -0.15
N PRO A 382 10.42 -38.37 -0.31
CA PRO A 382 9.55 -37.91 0.76
C PRO A 382 9.60 -38.91 1.93
N ASP A 383 9.78 -38.42 3.16
CA ASP A 383 9.85 -39.27 4.37
C ASP A 383 9.25 -38.53 5.58
N ASP A 384 9.00 -39.28 6.66
CA ASP A 384 8.70 -38.70 7.97
C ASP A 384 10.01 -38.16 8.58
N SER A 385 9.95 -36.93 9.09
CA SER A 385 11.12 -36.34 9.74
C SER A 385 11.30 -36.88 11.17
N PRO A 386 12.51 -36.76 11.76
CA PRO A 386 12.73 -37.09 13.17
C PRO A 386 11.91 -36.22 14.14
N VAL A 387 11.34 -35.11 13.66
CA VAL A 387 10.41 -34.28 14.42
C VAL A 387 8.99 -34.80 14.19
N GLU A 388 8.34 -35.22 15.28
CA GLU A 388 7.03 -35.86 15.26
C GLU A 388 5.98 -35.05 14.48
N GLY A 389 5.24 -35.74 13.61
CA GLY A 389 4.12 -35.16 12.85
C GLY A 389 4.53 -34.30 11.65
N LEU A 390 5.82 -34.20 11.34
CA LEU A 390 6.32 -33.40 10.22
C LEU A 390 6.89 -34.28 9.12
N ARG A 391 6.51 -34.00 7.88
CA ARG A 391 7.09 -34.60 6.66
C ARG A 391 8.14 -33.68 6.06
N ALA A 392 9.10 -34.29 5.35
CA ALA A 392 10.20 -33.59 4.70
C ALA A 392 10.77 -34.42 3.55
N PHE A 393 11.56 -33.79 2.68
CA PHE A 393 12.43 -34.50 1.76
C PHE A 393 13.62 -35.05 2.54
N SER A 394 13.78 -36.36 2.57
CA SER A 394 14.97 -37.03 3.08
C SER A 394 15.98 -37.18 1.94
N ILE A 395 17.21 -36.72 2.19
CA ILE A 395 18.35 -36.87 1.30
C ILE A 395 19.34 -37.80 1.99
N GLU A 396 19.74 -38.84 1.25
CA GLU A 396 20.68 -39.86 1.71
C GLU A 396 21.81 -40.01 0.71
N ASP A 397 22.98 -40.37 1.22
CA ASP A 397 24.11 -40.80 0.41
C ASP A 397 24.90 -41.89 1.15
N GLY A 398 24.89 -43.10 0.58
CA GLY A 398 25.59 -44.25 1.15
C GLY A 398 27.13 -44.18 1.06
N GLY A 399 27.71 -43.13 0.45
CA GLY A 399 29.16 -43.04 0.24
C GLY A 399 29.81 -41.69 0.52
N GLY A 400 29.05 -40.68 0.95
CA GLY A 400 29.57 -39.35 1.27
C GLY A 400 30.31 -38.67 0.10
N ARG A 401 29.84 -38.83 -1.14
CA ARG A 401 30.42 -38.24 -2.38
C ARG A 401 29.37 -37.83 -3.42
N GLY A 402 28.10 -37.95 -3.06
CA GLY A 402 26.95 -37.68 -3.88
C GLY A 402 26.53 -36.22 -3.90
N ALA A 403 25.51 -35.97 -4.71
CA ALA A 403 24.75 -34.74 -4.67
C ALA A 403 23.35 -34.96 -5.23
N VAL A 404 22.36 -34.22 -4.74
CA VAL A 404 21.06 -34.08 -5.39
C VAL A 404 20.87 -32.65 -5.88
N HIS A 405 20.13 -32.51 -6.98
CA HIS A 405 19.90 -31.23 -7.64
C HIS A 405 18.41 -31.06 -7.87
N LEU A 406 17.86 -29.93 -7.44
CA LEU A 406 16.50 -29.48 -7.73
C LEU A 406 16.55 -28.39 -8.80
N PHE A 407 15.91 -28.64 -9.94
CA PHE A 407 15.88 -27.70 -11.07
C PHE A 407 14.54 -26.98 -11.15
N VAL A 408 14.55 -25.65 -11.10
CA VAL A 408 13.34 -24.83 -11.26
C VAL A 408 13.45 -23.96 -12.51
N PRO A 409 12.51 -24.04 -13.48
CA PRO A 409 12.51 -23.17 -14.65
C PRO A 409 12.48 -21.68 -14.26
N LEU A 410 13.23 -20.85 -14.99
CA LEU A 410 13.22 -19.40 -14.84
C LEU A 410 13.14 -18.69 -16.19
N GLN A 411 12.79 -17.41 -16.15
CA GLN A 411 12.91 -16.51 -17.29
C GLN A 411 14.27 -15.80 -17.22
N ALA A 412 14.84 -15.47 -18.39
CA ALA A 412 16.09 -14.72 -18.45
C ALA A 412 15.99 -13.41 -17.65
N GLY A 413 17.04 -13.08 -16.90
CA GLY A 413 17.07 -11.90 -16.04
C GLY A 413 16.31 -12.01 -14.71
N ALA A 414 15.65 -13.14 -14.43
CA ALA A 414 14.95 -13.34 -13.16
C ALA A 414 15.91 -13.27 -11.96
N ARG A 415 15.46 -12.70 -10.85
CA ARG A 415 16.20 -12.70 -9.57
C ARG A 415 15.74 -13.86 -8.72
N VAL A 416 16.67 -14.61 -8.14
CA VAL A 416 16.36 -15.85 -7.43
C VAL A 416 16.64 -15.71 -5.94
N LEU A 417 15.63 -16.04 -5.13
CA LEU A 417 15.74 -16.21 -3.68
C LEU A 417 15.32 -17.63 -3.33
N VAL A 418 16.16 -18.33 -2.57
CA VAL A 418 15.83 -19.64 -2.03
C VAL A 418 15.74 -19.55 -0.51
N SER A 419 14.67 -20.09 0.06
CA SER A 419 14.57 -20.38 1.48
C SER A 419 14.11 -21.81 1.69
N LEU A 420 14.58 -22.44 2.76
CA LEU A 420 14.12 -23.76 3.21
C LEU A 420 14.48 -23.96 4.67
N ASP A 421 13.93 -24.99 5.29
CA ASP A 421 14.35 -25.46 6.61
C ASP A 421 15.13 -26.77 6.46
N GLY A 422 16.32 -26.83 7.05
CA GLY A 422 17.18 -28.00 7.06
C GLY A 422 17.31 -28.61 8.46
N LEU A 423 17.17 -29.93 8.57
CA LEU A 423 17.50 -30.72 9.75
C LEU A 423 18.46 -31.82 9.35
N TYR A 424 19.67 -31.80 9.90
CA TYR A 424 20.65 -32.84 9.67
C TYR A 424 20.61 -33.85 10.82
N ASP A 425 20.31 -35.10 10.51
CA ASP A 425 20.28 -36.23 11.45
C ASP A 425 21.52 -37.10 11.21
N GLY A 426 22.51 -36.96 12.08
CA GLY A 426 23.81 -37.63 11.95
C GLY A 426 24.97 -36.84 12.55
N ALA A 427 26.20 -37.29 12.28
CA ALA A 427 27.42 -36.66 12.80
C ALA A 427 28.14 -35.75 11.79
N GLY A 428 27.75 -35.81 10.52
CA GLY A 428 28.35 -35.06 9.42
C GLY A 428 27.75 -33.68 9.16
N SER A 429 27.72 -33.32 7.87
CA SER A 429 27.13 -32.07 7.37
C SER A 429 26.78 -32.19 5.89
N ALA A 430 25.87 -31.34 5.42
CA ALA A 430 25.57 -31.18 4.01
C ALA A 430 25.71 -29.71 3.58
N GLU A 431 26.25 -29.49 2.38
CA GLU A 431 26.32 -28.16 1.77
C GLU A 431 25.09 -27.97 0.88
N ILE A 432 24.37 -26.86 1.06
CA ILE A 432 23.28 -26.45 0.19
C ILE A 432 23.73 -25.22 -0.60
N ALA A 433 23.64 -25.27 -1.92
CA ALA A 433 24.13 -24.23 -2.81
C ALA A 433 23.11 -23.86 -3.90
N LEU A 434 23.12 -22.59 -4.30
CA LEU A 434 22.31 -22.03 -5.39
C LEU A 434 23.18 -21.71 -6.60
N GLY A 435 22.75 -22.16 -7.77
CA GLY A 435 23.38 -21.89 -9.06
C GLY A 435 22.37 -21.82 -10.20
N PHE A 436 22.88 -21.80 -11.43
CA PHE A 436 22.09 -21.68 -12.65
C PHE A 436 22.50 -22.74 -13.68
N ALA A 437 21.55 -23.14 -14.54
CA ALA A 437 21.79 -24.12 -15.60
C ALA A 437 21.02 -23.76 -16.88
N THR A 438 21.54 -24.25 -18.01
CA THR A 438 20.86 -24.22 -19.32
C THR A 438 19.92 -25.42 -19.51
N GLU A 439 20.19 -26.54 -18.84
CA GLU A 439 19.46 -27.80 -19.01
C GLU A 439 19.45 -28.64 -17.73
N ARG A 440 18.59 -29.66 -17.71
CA ARG A 440 18.43 -30.57 -16.57
C ARG A 440 19.51 -31.66 -16.60
N ARG A 441 20.71 -31.35 -16.10
CA ARG A 441 21.79 -32.34 -15.92
C ARG A 441 22.62 -32.06 -14.67
N ALA A 442 23.02 -33.12 -13.98
CA ALA A 442 23.91 -33.02 -12.82
C ALA A 442 25.39 -32.86 -13.22
N GLU A 443 25.76 -33.28 -14.43
CA GLU A 443 27.13 -33.19 -14.94
C GLU A 443 27.38 -31.86 -15.66
N GLY A 444 28.60 -31.32 -15.54
CA GLY A 444 28.98 -30.09 -16.25
C GLY A 444 28.33 -28.81 -15.71
N LEU A 445 27.68 -28.87 -14.54
CA LEU A 445 27.42 -27.68 -13.73
C LEU A 445 28.77 -27.17 -13.23
N GLY A 446 29.12 -25.92 -13.53
CA GLY A 446 30.41 -25.32 -13.17
C GLY A 446 30.70 -25.38 -11.66
N GLY A 447 31.95 -25.12 -11.29
CA GLY A 447 32.37 -25.09 -9.89
C GLY A 447 31.91 -23.85 -9.12
N GLU A 448 31.45 -22.81 -9.82
CA GLU A 448 31.03 -21.53 -9.23
C GLU A 448 29.55 -21.58 -8.86
N TRP A 449 29.28 -21.37 -7.57
CA TRP A 449 27.94 -21.29 -7.00
C TRP A 449 27.74 -19.88 -6.46
N TYR A 450 26.53 -19.34 -6.63
CA TYR A 450 26.24 -17.95 -6.29
C TYR A 450 26.15 -17.76 -4.78
N SER A 451 25.51 -18.72 -4.12
CA SER A 451 25.30 -18.71 -2.67
C SER A 451 25.42 -20.13 -2.15
N SER A 452 25.99 -20.31 -0.96
CA SER A 452 26.01 -21.62 -0.31
C SER A 452 26.01 -21.49 1.21
N THR A 453 25.48 -22.51 1.87
CA THR A 453 25.55 -22.68 3.32
C THR A 453 25.79 -24.14 3.67
N THR A 454 26.26 -24.39 4.88
CA THR A 454 26.43 -25.75 5.42
C THR A 454 25.43 -25.99 6.54
N VAL A 455 24.65 -27.05 6.42
CA VAL A 455 23.80 -27.55 7.51
C VAL A 455 24.55 -28.64 8.25
N THR A 456 24.73 -28.46 9.54
CA THR A 456 25.34 -29.43 10.45
C THR A 456 24.29 -30.02 11.37
N ALA A 457 24.64 -31.05 12.14
CA ALA A 457 23.76 -31.66 13.13
C ALA A 457 23.12 -30.62 14.07
N THR A 458 21.79 -30.66 14.18
CA THR A 458 20.97 -29.78 15.03
C THR A 458 19.88 -30.59 15.72
N GLY A 459 19.38 -30.10 16.85
CA GLY A 459 18.23 -30.72 17.54
C GLY A 459 16.87 -30.44 16.90
N GLY A 460 16.84 -29.76 15.75
CA GLY A 460 15.63 -29.31 15.07
C GLY A 460 15.92 -28.60 13.76
N PHE A 461 14.86 -28.30 13.01
CA PHE A 461 14.94 -27.59 11.75
C PHE A 461 15.54 -26.18 11.92
N THR A 462 16.46 -25.82 11.04
CA THR A 462 17.10 -24.50 10.98
C THR A 462 16.81 -23.86 9.62
N GLY A 463 16.38 -22.60 9.64
CA GLY A 463 16.14 -21.83 8.44
C GLY A 463 17.43 -21.56 7.65
N VAL A 464 17.38 -21.84 6.36
CA VAL A 464 18.43 -21.60 5.36
C VAL A 464 17.89 -20.61 4.34
N VAL A 465 18.68 -19.58 4.06
CA VAL A 465 18.39 -18.60 3.00
C VAL A 465 19.61 -18.49 2.09
N LEU A 466 19.39 -18.56 0.78
CA LEU A 466 20.40 -18.38 -0.26
C LEU A 466 19.97 -17.21 -1.15
N ASP A 467 20.62 -16.07 -1.01
CA ASP A 467 20.14 -14.79 -1.55
C ASP A 467 21.18 -13.94 -2.28
N ASP A 468 22.40 -14.43 -2.47
CA ASP A 468 23.42 -13.72 -3.25
C ASP A 468 22.99 -13.54 -4.71
N ALA A 469 22.25 -14.51 -5.26
CA ALA A 469 21.61 -14.46 -6.58
C ALA A 469 20.34 -13.59 -6.64
N TYR A 470 19.97 -12.94 -5.54
CA TYR A 470 18.92 -11.93 -5.54
C TYR A 470 19.45 -10.56 -5.98
N SER A 471 20.70 -10.27 -5.61
CA SER A 471 21.35 -8.99 -5.90
C SER A 471 21.85 -8.91 -7.34
N LEU A 472 22.13 -10.07 -7.96
CA LEU A 472 22.51 -10.22 -9.36
C LEU A 472 21.43 -10.99 -10.12
N PRO A 473 20.87 -10.45 -11.21
CA PRO A 473 19.90 -11.20 -12.02
C PRO A 473 20.53 -12.49 -12.57
N ALA A 474 19.70 -13.50 -12.81
CA ALA A 474 20.12 -14.73 -13.47
C ALA A 474 20.79 -14.38 -14.81
N PRO A 475 21.93 -15.00 -15.13
CA PRO A 475 22.60 -14.77 -16.41
C PRO A 475 21.66 -15.02 -17.60
N ASP A 476 21.84 -14.29 -18.70
CA ASP A 476 20.97 -14.41 -19.88
C ASP A 476 20.95 -15.81 -20.50
N TRP A 477 21.99 -16.62 -20.26
CA TRP A 477 22.05 -18.01 -20.70
C TRP A 477 21.26 -18.97 -19.82
N ALA A 478 20.92 -18.58 -18.59
CA ALA A 478 20.25 -19.46 -17.64
C ALA A 478 18.78 -19.66 -18.04
N SER A 479 18.33 -20.92 -18.03
CA SER A 479 16.91 -21.28 -18.18
C SER A 479 16.34 -21.91 -16.91
N ARG A 480 17.21 -22.26 -15.95
CA ARG A 480 16.86 -22.91 -14.68
C ARG A 480 17.69 -22.38 -13.52
N ALA A 481 17.06 -22.23 -12.36
CA ALA A 481 17.73 -22.17 -11.07
C ALA A 481 17.99 -23.59 -10.59
N VAL A 482 19.12 -23.81 -9.92
CA VAL A 482 19.52 -25.11 -9.39
C VAL A 482 19.86 -24.98 -7.93
N VAL A 483 19.12 -25.72 -7.09
CA VAL A 483 19.51 -25.94 -5.69
C VAL A 483 20.23 -27.28 -5.62
N ARG A 484 21.50 -27.26 -5.22
CA ARG A 484 22.31 -28.46 -5.04
C ARG A 484 22.47 -28.73 -3.56
N VAL A 485 22.29 -29.99 -3.17
CA VAL A 485 22.70 -30.52 -1.87
C VAL A 485 23.85 -31.47 -2.09
N ARG A 486 25.03 -31.12 -1.57
CA ARG A 486 26.25 -31.93 -1.65
C ARG A 486 26.43 -32.70 -0.36
N THR A 487 26.61 -34.01 -0.49
CA THR A 487 26.60 -34.96 0.63
C THR A 487 28.01 -35.43 1.01
N GLU A 488 29.05 -34.68 0.64
CA GLU A 488 30.46 -35.13 0.74
C GLU A 488 30.98 -35.40 2.16
N ARG A 489 30.22 -35.00 3.17
CA ARG A 489 30.53 -35.20 4.59
C ARG A 489 29.46 -36.03 5.29
N MET A 490 28.56 -36.67 4.55
CA MET A 490 27.55 -37.58 5.08
C MET A 490 28.17 -38.97 5.29
N SER A 491 28.04 -39.49 6.51
CA SER A 491 28.39 -40.87 6.81
C SER A 491 27.26 -41.81 6.38
N VAL A 492 27.56 -43.11 6.28
CA VAL A 492 26.52 -44.13 6.04
C VAL A 492 25.48 -44.06 7.15
N GLY A 493 24.23 -43.81 6.79
CA GLY A 493 23.11 -43.66 7.72
C GLY A 493 22.78 -42.23 8.13
N ASP A 494 23.62 -41.25 7.78
CA ASP A 494 23.27 -39.84 7.95
C ASP A 494 22.15 -39.45 6.97
N ARG A 495 21.27 -38.55 7.41
CA ARG A 495 20.17 -38.02 6.61
C ARG A 495 20.11 -36.50 6.70
N LEU A 496 19.80 -35.85 5.59
CA LEU A 496 19.39 -34.44 5.60
C LEU A 496 17.90 -34.36 5.26
N PHE A 497 17.13 -33.78 6.17
CA PHE A 497 15.72 -33.49 5.98
C PHE A 497 15.54 -32.04 5.55
N LEU A 498 14.86 -31.82 4.43
CA LEU A 498 14.53 -30.48 3.92
C LEU A 498 13.01 -30.29 3.85
N ARG A 499 12.53 -29.15 4.32
CA ARG A 499 11.11 -28.77 4.20
C ARG A 499 10.95 -27.27 3.97
N GLY A 500 9.72 -26.81 3.76
CA GLY A 500 9.42 -25.40 3.52
C GLY A 500 10.18 -24.82 2.31
N LEU A 501 10.53 -25.65 1.32
CA LEU A 501 11.33 -25.21 0.18
C LEU A 501 10.55 -24.16 -0.62
N ARG A 502 11.20 -23.02 -0.86
CA ARG A 502 10.68 -21.90 -1.64
C ARG A 502 11.77 -21.38 -2.56
N ILE A 503 11.42 -21.25 -3.84
CA ILE A 503 12.29 -20.71 -4.88
C ILE A 503 11.49 -19.59 -5.56
N SER A 504 11.71 -18.36 -5.11
CA SER A 504 11.13 -17.19 -5.75
C SER A 504 11.99 -16.74 -6.92
N ARG A 505 11.31 -16.36 -8.02
CA ARG A 505 11.88 -15.95 -9.29
C ARG A 505 11.15 -14.68 -9.71
N LEU A 506 11.71 -13.55 -9.29
CA LEU A 506 11.14 -12.21 -9.46
C LEU A 506 11.62 -11.54 -10.74
#